data_AF-A0A936LIT8-F1
#
_entry.id   AF-A0A936LIT8-F1
#
_cell.length_a   1.000
_cell.length_b   1.000
_cell.length_c   1.000
_cell.angle_alpha   90.00
_cell.angle_beta   90.00
_cell.angle_gamma   90.00
#
_symmetry.space_group_name_H-M   'P 1'
#
loop_
_entity.id
_entity.type
_entity.pdbx_description
1 polymer ?
#
loop_
_entity_poly.entity_id
_entity_poly.type
_entity_poly.pdbx_seq_one_letter_code
_entity_poly.pdbx_strand_id
1 'polypeptide(L)'
;MNVAFRIVPGLACLSLLAPAFAADVPELGRLFFTPERRVALERQRTHNVREAQTLQGTTMSLDGVVQRSSGKSTVWINRQAQNENDGGRTGVSAAVSAKAPGSALLAPGEEAPARLKVGEAMNRATGERDTRLGGGVVVTPADRSKTR
;
A
#
# COMPACT_ATOMS: atom_id res chain seq x y z
N MET A 1 49.19 -46.23 -52.29
CA MET A 1 49.39 -44.87 -51.76
C MET A 1 48.39 -44.67 -50.62
N ASN A 2 48.89 -44.37 -49.43
CA ASN A 2 48.18 -44.19 -48.14
C ASN A 2 47.00 -43.19 -48.29
N VAL A 3 45.91 -43.23 -47.51
CA VAL A 3 45.85 -43.12 -46.04
C VAL A 3 44.57 -43.74 -45.49
N ALA A 4 44.71 -44.39 -44.33
CA ALA A 4 43.67 -44.98 -43.51
C ALA A 4 42.95 -43.92 -42.64
N PHE A 5 41.63 -44.07 -42.44
CA PHE A 5 40.92 -43.44 -41.33
C PHE A 5 39.98 -44.48 -40.71
N ARG A 6 40.32 -44.96 -39.50
CA ARG A 6 39.45 -45.80 -38.66
C ARG A 6 38.82 -44.92 -37.60
N ILE A 7 37.49 -44.90 -37.46
CA ILE A 7 36.80 -44.73 -36.16
C ILE A 7 35.53 -45.61 -36.16
N VAL A 8 35.37 -46.35 -35.07
CA VAL A 8 34.41 -47.42 -34.72
C VAL A 8 33.06 -46.83 -34.25
N PRO A 9 31.93 -47.59 -34.25
CA PRO A 9 30.56 -47.07 -34.26
C PRO A 9 29.99 -46.88 -32.84
N GLY A 10 29.00 -46.01 -32.70
CA GLY A 10 28.32 -45.76 -31.43
C GLY A 10 26.87 -45.32 -31.63
N LEU A 11 25.95 -46.17 -31.20
CA LEU A 11 24.50 -45.93 -31.05
C LEU A 11 24.18 -44.51 -30.56
N ALA A 12 23.26 -43.83 -31.22
CA ALA A 12 22.48 -42.77 -30.61
C ALA A 12 21.01 -42.93 -31.04
N CYS A 13 20.21 -43.43 -30.09
CA CYS A 13 18.77 -43.60 -30.18
C CYS A 13 18.08 -42.33 -30.69
N LEU A 14 17.25 -42.50 -31.72
CA LEU A 14 16.32 -41.48 -32.20
C LEU A 14 15.21 -41.31 -31.15
N SER A 15 15.35 -40.30 -30.29
CA SER A 15 14.39 -39.94 -29.25
C SER A 15 13.13 -39.33 -29.89
N LEU A 16 11.98 -39.92 -29.56
CA LEU A 16 10.63 -39.43 -29.84
C LEU A 16 10.49 -37.96 -29.44
N LEU A 17 10.20 -37.10 -30.41
CA LEU A 17 9.81 -35.71 -30.20
C LEU A 17 8.31 -35.67 -29.83
N ALA A 18 7.98 -35.77 -28.54
CA ALA A 18 6.65 -35.43 -28.05
C ALA A 18 6.57 -33.91 -27.81
N PRO A 19 5.55 -33.18 -28.31
CA PRO A 19 5.37 -31.79 -27.94
C PRO A 19 4.94 -31.78 -26.47
N ALA A 20 5.82 -31.31 -25.60
CA ALA A 20 5.47 -30.95 -24.24
C ALA A 20 4.55 -29.72 -24.32
N PHE A 21 3.24 -29.95 -24.42
CA PHE A 21 2.29 -28.94 -24.00
C PHE A 21 2.53 -28.73 -22.50
N ALA A 22 3.24 -27.65 -22.18
CA ALA A 22 3.35 -27.17 -20.81
C ALA A 22 1.92 -26.84 -20.35
N ALA A 23 1.28 -27.78 -19.66
CA ALA A 23 0.08 -27.52 -18.91
C ALA A 23 0.46 -26.50 -17.84
N ASP A 24 -0.04 -25.27 -17.99
CA ASP A 24 0.14 -24.17 -17.05
C ASP A 24 -0.65 -24.55 -15.79
N VAL A 25 -0.01 -25.31 -14.89
CA VAL A 25 -0.59 -25.72 -13.62
C VAL A 25 -0.87 -24.45 -12.83
N PRO A 26 -2.13 -24.16 -12.47
CA PRO A 26 -2.45 -22.95 -11.73
C PRO A 26 -1.82 -23.05 -10.34
N GLU A 27 -0.69 -22.38 -10.15
CA GLU A 27 -0.16 -22.13 -8.81
C GLU A 27 -1.23 -21.33 -8.05
N LEU A 28 -1.91 -22.01 -7.12
CA LEU A 28 -2.81 -21.39 -6.14
C LEU A 28 -2.04 -20.22 -5.49
N GLY A 29 -2.35 -19.00 -5.90
CA GLY A 29 -1.60 -17.80 -5.55
C GLY A 29 -1.51 -16.76 -6.66
N ARG A 30 -1.75 -17.14 -7.93
CA ARG A 30 -1.71 -16.22 -9.08
C ARG A 30 -3.11 -15.89 -9.61
N LEU A 31 -3.60 -14.68 -9.30
CA LEU A 31 -4.95 -14.21 -9.65
C LEU A 31 -5.13 -13.79 -11.12
N PHE A 32 -4.08 -13.85 -11.96
CA PHE A 32 -4.12 -13.43 -13.37
C PHE A 32 -3.61 -14.52 -14.29
N PHE A 33 -4.52 -15.12 -15.05
CA PHE A 33 -4.28 -16.28 -15.91
C PHE A 33 -3.67 -15.93 -17.29
N THR A 34 -3.40 -14.65 -17.58
CA THR A 34 -2.81 -14.21 -18.87
C THR A 34 -1.63 -13.24 -18.66
N PRO A 35 -0.51 -13.36 -19.40
CA PRO A 35 0.62 -12.42 -19.37
C PRO A 35 0.23 -10.95 -19.59
N GLU A 36 -0.68 -10.67 -20.50
CA GLU A 36 -1.05 -9.33 -20.94
C GLU A 36 -1.76 -8.56 -19.82
N ARG A 37 -2.70 -9.21 -19.12
CA ARG A 37 -3.41 -8.63 -17.97
C ARG A 37 -2.47 -8.23 -16.83
N ARG A 38 -1.34 -8.95 -16.66
CA ARG A 38 -0.32 -8.63 -15.65
C ARG A 38 0.43 -7.35 -16.01
N VAL A 39 0.89 -7.24 -17.25
CA VAL A 39 1.62 -6.05 -17.72
C VAL A 39 0.73 -4.80 -17.65
N ALA A 40 -0.56 -4.92 -17.99
CA ALA A 40 -1.52 -3.83 -17.85
C ALA A 40 -1.67 -3.35 -16.40
N LEU A 41 -1.84 -4.27 -15.45
CA LEU A 41 -1.95 -3.93 -14.03
C LEU A 41 -0.67 -3.31 -13.47
N GLU A 42 0.49 -3.82 -13.88
CA GLU A 42 1.79 -3.32 -13.40
C GLU A 42 2.07 -1.89 -13.88
N ARG A 43 1.65 -1.57 -15.12
CA ARG A 43 1.67 -0.19 -15.64
C ARG A 43 0.75 0.72 -14.82
N GLN A 44 -0.47 0.26 -14.51
CA GLN A 44 -1.42 1.01 -13.68
C GLN A 44 -0.89 1.24 -12.26
N ARG A 45 -0.28 0.22 -11.64
CA ARG A 45 0.36 0.35 -10.32
C ARG A 45 1.46 1.40 -10.34
N THR A 46 2.34 1.35 -11.33
CA THR A 46 3.44 2.31 -11.46
C THR A 46 2.93 3.76 -11.59
N HIS A 47 1.86 3.98 -12.34
CA HIS A 47 1.23 5.30 -12.48
C HIS A 47 0.61 5.78 -11.16
N ASN A 48 -0.24 4.95 -10.55
CA ASN A 48 -0.90 5.29 -9.28
C ASN A 48 0.10 5.54 -8.15
N VAL A 49 1.22 4.80 -8.10
CA VAL A 49 2.27 5.01 -7.11
C VAL A 49 2.92 6.38 -7.23
N ARG A 50 2.99 6.98 -8.43
CA ARG A 50 3.52 8.34 -8.64
C ARG A 50 2.55 9.42 -8.19
N GLU A 51 1.27 9.27 -8.53
CA GLU A 51 0.21 10.18 -8.07
C GLU A 51 0.01 10.09 -6.54
N ALA A 52 0.17 8.91 -5.96
CA ALA A 52 0.09 8.68 -4.53
C ALA A 52 1.19 9.41 -3.72
N GLN A 53 2.25 9.88 -4.37
CA GLN A 53 3.34 10.60 -3.71
C GLN A 53 2.99 12.06 -3.45
N THR A 54 1.96 12.59 -4.12
CA THR A 54 1.57 13.99 -3.99
C THR A 54 0.25 14.11 -3.24
N LEU A 55 0.29 14.50 -1.97
CA LEU A 55 -0.88 14.82 -1.16
C LEU A 55 -1.40 16.23 -1.52
N GLN A 56 -1.98 16.34 -2.71
CA GLN A 56 -2.58 17.57 -3.23
C GLN A 56 -4.10 17.56 -2.98
N GLY A 57 -4.64 18.69 -2.52
CA GLY A 57 -6.07 18.86 -2.31
C GLY A 57 -6.41 19.82 -1.17
N THR A 58 -7.58 20.45 -1.27
CA THR A 58 -8.11 21.38 -0.27
C THR A 58 -8.61 20.65 0.98
N THR A 59 -8.91 19.35 0.90
CA THR A 59 -9.40 18.55 2.02
C THR A 59 -8.38 17.49 2.41
N MET A 60 -8.13 17.36 3.71
CA MET A 60 -7.26 16.34 4.29
C MET A 60 -8.04 15.47 5.25
N SER A 61 -8.13 14.18 4.96
CA SER A 61 -8.78 13.17 5.79
C SER A 61 -7.75 12.31 6.51
N LEU A 62 -7.97 12.04 7.79
CA LEU A 62 -7.21 11.04 8.53
C LEU A 62 -7.97 9.70 8.50
N ASP A 63 -7.54 8.77 7.67
CA ASP A 63 -8.25 7.49 7.47
C ASP A 63 -7.77 6.39 8.42
N GLY A 64 -6.55 6.51 8.93
CA GLY A 64 -6.01 5.51 9.85
C GLY A 64 -4.67 5.88 10.43
N VAL A 65 -4.35 5.28 11.56
CA VAL A 65 -3.08 5.45 12.25
C VAL A 65 -2.63 4.09 12.78
N VAL A 66 -1.41 3.69 12.46
CA VAL A 66 -0.75 2.51 13.02
C VAL A 66 0.56 2.93 13.65
N GLN A 67 0.68 2.71 14.97
CA GLN A 67 1.93 2.86 15.70
C GLN A 67 2.52 1.49 15.99
N ARG A 68 3.78 1.28 15.62
CA ARG A 68 4.53 0.07 15.94
C ARG A 68 5.16 0.19 17.32
N SER A 69 5.34 -0.94 18.02
CA SER A 69 6.05 -1.01 19.30
C SER A 69 7.47 -0.45 19.26
N SER A 70 8.12 -0.46 18.09
CA SER A 70 9.44 0.15 17.88
C SER A 70 9.42 1.69 17.82
N GLY A 71 8.27 2.34 18.07
CA GLY A 71 8.10 3.79 18.01
C GLY A 71 7.73 4.34 16.62
N LYS A 72 7.98 3.60 15.54
CA LYS A 72 7.65 4.05 14.17
C LYS A 72 6.14 4.10 13.95
N SER A 73 5.68 5.03 13.11
CA SER A 73 4.26 5.14 12.74
C SER A 73 4.03 5.23 11.24
N THR A 74 2.86 4.75 10.82
CA THR A 74 2.30 4.93 9.49
C THR A 74 0.91 5.54 9.65
N VAL A 75 0.68 6.64 8.94
CA VAL A 75 -0.57 7.41 8.96
C VAL A 75 -1.17 7.39 7.57
N TRP A 76 -2.46 7.07 7.45
CA TRP A 76 -3.16 7.12 6.17
C TRP A 76 -3.88 8.45 6.05
N ILE A 77 -3.46 9.26 5.09
CA ILE A 77 -4.04 10.54 4.78
C ILE A 77 -4.62 10.47 3.37
N ASN A 78 -5.90 10.78 3.18
CA ASN A 78 -6.56 10.68 1.87
C ASN A 78 -6.32 9.33 1.16
N ARG A 79 -6.34 8.23 1.92
CA ARG A 79 -6.02 6.84 1.53
C ARG A 79 -4.57 6.59 1.10
N GLN A 80 -3.68 7.55 1.26
CA GLN A 80 -2.25 7.43 0.98
C GLN A 80 -1.47 7.21 2.28
N ALA A 81 -0.65 6.16 2.31
CA ALA A 81 0.19 5.85 3.45
C ALA A 81 1.37 6.83 3.55
N GLN A 82 1.53 7.43 4.72
CA GLN A 82 2.60 8.35 5.08
C GLN A 82 3.38 7.76 6.25
N ASN A 83 4.68 7.56 6.07
CA ASN A 83 5.57 7.24 7.17
C ASN A 83 6.14 8.54 7.76
N GLU A 84 6.75 8.45 8.94
CA GLU A 84 7.31 9.60 9.67
C GLU A 84 8.28 10.48 8.86
N ASN A 85 9.05 9.89 7.93
CA ASN A 85 9.99 10.63 7.06
C ASN A 85 9.41 11.04 5.70
N ASP A 86 8.17 10.68 5.37
CA ASP A 86 7.59 10.98 4.05
C ASP A 86 7.18 12.45 3.89
N GLY A 87 7.14 13.23 4.97
CA GLY A 87 6.65 14.62 4.94
C GLY A 87 7.38 15.54 3.96
N GLY A 88 8.69 15.34 3.76
CA GLY A 88 9.46 16.11 2.76
C GLY A 88 9.16 15.71 1.31
N ARG A 89 8.68 14.48 1.08
CA ARG A 89 8.34 13.96 -0.26
C ARG A 89 6.91 14.31 -0.65
N THR A 90 5.99 14.27 0.31
CA THR A 90 4.55 14.46 0.06
C THR A 90 4.04 15.84 0.40
N GLY A 91 4.86 16.66 1.09
CA GLY A 91 4.52 18.00 1.55
C GLY A 91 3.63 18.00 2.80
N VAL A 92 3.37 16.85 3.41
CA VAL A 92 2.54 16.72 4.61
C VAL A 92 3.24 15.86 5.64
N SER A 93 3.64 16.46 6.76
CA SER A 93 4.18 15.73 7.91
C SER A 93 3.03 15.25 8.80
N ALA A 94 3.17 14.03 9.32
CA ALA A 94 2.19 13.44 10.23
C ALA A 94 2.91 12.90 11.46
N ALA A 95 2.49 13.36 12.65
CA ALA A 95 3.03 12.91 13.92
C ALA A 95 1.94 12.26 14.77
N VAL A 96 2.25 11.08 15.31
CA VAL A 96 1.37 10.32 16.20
C VAL A 96 1.92 10.37 17.61
N SER A 97 1.04 10.47 18.61
CA SER A 97 1.42 10.41 20.02
C SER A 97 0.79 9.21 20.70
N ALA A 98 1.60 8.42 21.41
CA ALA A 98 1.12 7.30 22.21
C ALA A 98 0.09 7.69 23.28
N LYS A 99 0.07 8.96 23.72
CA LYS A 99 -0.92 9.48 24.68
C LYS A 99 -2.32 9.65 24.07
N ALA A 100 -2.44 9.65 22.74
CA ALA A 100 -3.71 9.82 22.04
C ALA A 100 -3.78 8.83 20.85
N PRO A 101 -3.94 7.52 21.14
CA PRO A 101 -4.10 6.52 20.09
C PRO A 101 -5.37 6.84 19.28
N GLY A 102 -5.27 6.84 17.95
CA GLY A 102 -6.38 7.21 17.07
C GLY A 102 -6.46 8.70 16.69
N SER A 103 -5.41 9.48 16.96
CA SER A 103 -5.27 10.84 16.45
C SER A 103 -3.87 11.08 15.89
N ALA A 104 -3.77 11.96 14.89
CA ALA A 104 -2.51 12.40 14.33
C ALA A 104 -2.48 13.93 14.23
N LEU A 105 -1.32 14.53 14.48
CA LEU A 105 -1.03 15.92 14.17
C LEU A 105 -0.56 15.99 12.73
N LEU A 106 -1.32 16.64 11.88
CA LEU A 106 -1.03 16.77 10.45
C LEU A 106 -0.56 18.19 10.18
N ALA A 107 0.63 18.33 9.58
CA ALA A 107 1.26 19.60 9.25
C ALA A 107 1.51 19.65 7.73
N PRO A 108 0.66 20.35 6.96
CA PRO A 108 0.86 20.54 5.53
C PRO A 108 1.86 21.69 5.30
N GLY A 109 3.15 21.36 5.14
CA GLY A 109 4.20 22.32 4.81
C GLY A 109 4.19 23.60 5.66
N GLU A 110 3.77 24.71 5.06
CA GLU A 110 3.77 26.07 5.64
C GLU A 110 2.50 26.43 6.42
N GLU A 111 1.49 25.57 6.42
CA GLU A 111 0.22 25.84 7.09
C GLU A 111 0.21 25.39 8.55
N ALA A 112 -0.76 25.91 9.31
CA ALA A 112 -0.90 25.58 10.73
C ALA A 112 -1.14 24.08 10.94
N PRO A 113 -0.40 23.42 11.84
CA PRO A 113 -0.59 22.02 12.13
C PRO A 113 -1.93 21.78 12.83
N ALA A 114 -2.65 20.76 12.42
CA ALA A 114 -3.97 20.43 12.95
C ALA A 114 -4.04 18.99 13.43
N ARG A 115 -4.62 18.79 14.61
CA ARG A 115 -4.82 17.45 15.17
C ARG A 115 -6.15 16.86 14.71
N LEU A 116 -6.12 15.81 13.91
CA LEU A 116 -7.32 15.10 13.46
C LEU A 116 -7.45 13.77 14.19
N LYS A 117 -8.70 13.33 14.40
CA LYS A 117 -9.02 11.95 14.78
C LYS A 117 -9.22 11.08 13.54
N VAL A 118 -9.02 9.78 13.69
CA VAL A 118 -9.32 8.83 12.62
C VAL A 118 -10.80 8.93 12.25
N GLY A 119 -11.08 9.08 10.97
CA GLY A 119 -12.41 9.31 10.41
C GLY A 119 -12.76 10.79 10.22
N GLU A 120 -11.99 11.72 10.79
CA GLU A 120 -12.20 13.16 10.56
C GLU A 120 -11.54 13.62 9.27
N ALA A 121 -12.15 14.60 8.64
CA ALA A 121 -11.58 15.38 7.55
C ALA A 121 -11.50 16.85 7.96
N MET A 122 -10.53 17.57 7.42
CA MET A 122 -10.46 19.02 7.53
C MET A 122 -10.24 19.67 6.18
N ASN A 123 -10.83 20.84 6.00
CA ASN A 123 -10.45 21.76 4.95
C ASN A 123 -9.16 22.46 5.36
N ARG A 124 -8.15 22.30 4.52
CA ARG A 124 -6.81 22.84 4.67
C ARG A 124 -6.79 24.38 4.67
N ALA A 125 -7.61 25.01 3.83
CA ALA A 125 -7.63 26.45 3.65
C ALA A 125 -8.45 27.17 4.74
N THR A 126 -9.57 26.57 5.18
CA THR A 126 -10.48 27.21 6.16
C THR A 126 -10.32 26.68 7.58
N GLY A 127 -9.67 25.52 7.76
CA GLY A 127 -9.59 24.82 9.04
C GLY A 127 -10.90 24.14 9.47
N GLU A 128 -11.94 24.20 8.64
CA GLU A 128 -13.24 23.57 8.92
C GLU A 128 -13.10 22.05 9.04
N ARG A 129 -13.84 21.44 9.98
CA ARG A 129 -13.73 20.02 10.32
C ARG A 129 -15.03 19.27 10.07
N ASP A 130 -14.92 18.07 9.54
CA ASP A 130 -16.03 17.15 9.32
C ASP A 130 -15.71 15.79 9.97
N THR A 131 -16.60 15.32 10.85
CA THR A 131 -16.47 14.03 11.56
C THR A 131 -17.06 12.86 10.77
N ARG A 132 -17.61 13.10 9.57
CA ARG A 132 -18.30 12.12 8.70
C ARG A 132 -19.53 11.45 9.32
N LEU A 133 -19.97 11.89 10.50
CA LEU A 133 -21.17 11.38 11.17
C LEU A 133 -22.44 12.17 10.78
N GLY A 134 -22.32 13.23 9.97
CA GLY A 134 -23.48 14.03 9.54
C GLY A 134 -24.28 14.65 10.70
N GLY A 135 -23.62 14.94 11.84
CA GLY A 135 -24.28 15.43 13.07
C GLY A 135 -24.68 14.33 14.06
N GLY A 136 -24.50 13.05 13.71
CA GLY A 136 -24.67 11.92 14.63
C GLY A 136 -23.57 11.86 15.70
N VAL A 137 -23.87 11.21 16.82
CA VAL A 137 -22.93 11.00 17.93
C VAL A 137 -22.85 9.51 18.25
N VAL A 138 -21.63 8.99 18.35
CA VAL A 138 -21.39 7.63 18.89
C VAL A 138 -21.23 7.75 20.41
N VAL A 139 -22.13 7.12 21.15
CA VAL A 139 -22.09 7.08 22.61
C VAL A 139 -21.69 5.68 23.04
N THR A 140 -20.55 5.56 23.74
CA THR A 140 -20.17 4.29 24.36
C THR A 140 -21.01 4.09 25.62
N PRO A 141 -21.68 2.93 25.81
CA PRO A 141 -22.40 2.63 27.04
C PRO A 141 -21.47 2.75 28.25
N ALA A 142 -21.95 3.37 29.34
CA ALA A 142 -21.18 3.48 30.57
C ALA A 142 -20.78 2.09 31.09
N ASP A 143 -19.50 1.94 31.43
CA ASP A 143 -18.95 0.72 32.02
C ASP A 143 -19.61 0.47 33.39
N ARG A 144 -20.48 -0.53 33.45
CA ARG A 144 -21.21 -0.91 34.68
C ARG A 144 -20.32 -1.62 35.71
N SER A 145 -19.02 -1.80 35.45
CA SER A 145 -18.11 -2.52 36.34
C SER A 145 -17.62 -1.73 37.57
N LYS A 146 -18.07 -0.48 37.78
CA LYS A 146 -17.76 0.34 38.97
C LYS A 146 -18.95 0.59 39.88
N THR A 147 -19.78 -0.43 40.12
CA THR A 147 -20.67 -0.41 41.29
C THR A 147 -20.05 -1.30 42.36
N ARG A 148 -19.66 -0.63 43.44
CA ARG A 148 -18.94 -1.11 44.62
C ARG A 148 -19.67 -2.22 45.37
#